data_AF-A0A4P9WAU6-F1
#
_entry.id   AF-A0A4P9WAU6-F1
#
_cell.length_a   1.000
_cell.length_b   1.000
_cell.length_c   1.000
_cell.angle_alpha   90.00
_cell.angle_beta   90.00
_cell.angle_gamma   90.00
#
_symmetry.space_group_name_H-M   'P 1'
#
loop_
_entity.id
_entity.type
_entity.pdbx_description
1 polymer ?
#
loop_
_entity_poly.entity_id
_entity_poly.type
_entity_poly.pdbx_seq_one_letter_code
_entity_poly.pdbx_strand_id
1 'polypeptide(L)'
;MDSYTRSTSQPKNGGCYSFPSLKVSEILQCMSDLQIPFTEADLMQPTMQRVVPIYEAFLEIFVGVGRESQPSFAALEILEFPDLHQEAISILGFQRQLRKLMCGVGMEDFGIRDIVRPESPRLRRIISAVINFAKFREERSTKMGEFGR
;
A
#
# COMPACT_ATOMS: atom_id res chain seq x y z
N MET A 1 -29.65 47.99 -2.94
CA MET A 1 -30.74 47.01 -2.84
C MET A 1 -30.89 46.34 -4.19
N ASP A 2 -30.50 45.10 -4.47
CA ASP A 2 -29.86 44.07 -3.67
C ASP A 2 -29.09 43.13 -4.62
N SER A 3 -28.12 42.46 -4.01
CA SER A 3 -27.06 41.59 -4.54
C SER A 3 -27.49 40.47 -5.50
N TYR A 4 -26.77 40.37 -6.63
CA TYR A 4 -26.60 39.14 -7.39
C TYR A 4 -25.86 38.10 -6.54
N THR A 5 -26.56 37.06 -6.10
CA THR A 5 -25.94 35.87 -5.48
C THR A 5 -25.55 34.90 -6.58
N ARG A 6 -24.24 34.78 -6.82
CA ARG A 6 -23.65 33.76 -7.70
C ARG A 6 -23.70 32.42 -6.98
N SER A 7 -24.67 31.57 -7.32
CA SER A 7 -24.71 30.17 -6.89
C SER A 7 -23.53 29.42 -7.51
N THR A 8 -22.47 29.20 -6.74
CA THR A 8 -21.40 28.27 -7.10
C THR A 8 -21.87 26.85 -6.82
N SER A 9 -22.21 26.14 -7.89
CA SER A 9 -22.35 24.68 -7.89
C SER A 9 -21.01 24.06 -7.51
N GLN A 10 -20.93 23.51 -6.30
CA GLN A 10 -19.80 22.67 -5.89
C GLN A 10 -19.80 21.37 -6.72
N PRO A 11 -18.67 20.94 -7.31
CA PRO A 11 -18.57 19.62 -7.90
C PRO A 11 -18.57 18.56 -6.80
N LYS A 12 -19.30 17.48 -7.04
CA LYS A 12 -19.37 16.30 -6.17
C LYS A 12 -17.97 15.67 -6.04
N ASN A 13 -17.37 15.81 -4.86
CA ASN A 13 -16.16 15.08 -4.50
C ASN A 13 -16.45 13.58 -4.44
N GLY A 14 -15.99 12.83 -5.43
CA GLY A 14 -15.65 11.42 -5.25
C GLY A 14 -14.44 11.37 -4.32
N GLY A 15 -14.69 11.14 -3.03
CA GLY A 15 -13.73 11.33 -1.95
C GLY A 15 -12.48 10.46 -2.11
N CYS A 16 -11.43 11.01 -2.71
CA CYS A 16 -10.09 10.48 -2.55
C CYS A 16 -9.64 10.85 -1.13
N TYR A 17 -9.55 9.86 -0.24
CA TYR A 17 -9.06 10.09 1.13
C TYR A 17 -7.69 10.77 1.07
N SER A 18 -7.63 12.03 1.54
CA SER A 18 -6.41 12.83 1.57
C SER A 18 -5.66 12.51 2.86
N PHE A 19 -4.81 11.48 2.83
CA PHE A 19 -3.89 11.18 3.91
C PHE A 19 -2.65 12.09 3.83
N PRO A 20 -1.98 12.40 4.96
CA PRO A 20 -0.77 13.19 4.93
C PRO A 20 0.33 12.47 4.13
N SER A 21 0.92 13.17 3.18
CA SER A 21 2.13 12.69 2.48
C SER A 21 3.30 12.75 3.46
N LEU A 22 3.76 11.61 3.92
CA LEU A 22 4.88 11.52 4.87
C LEU A 22 6.18 11.92 4.20
N LYS A 23 7.09 12.55 4.96
CA LYS A 23 8.45 12.82 4.51
C LYS A 23 9.20 11.50 4.33
N VAL A 24 10.21 11.49 3.48
CA VAL A 24 11.04 10.30 3.22
C VAL A 24 11.63 9.75 4.52
N SER A 25 12.13 10.62 5.40
CA SER A 25 12.67 10.24 6.70
C SER A 25 11.63 9.56 7.62
N GLU A 26 10.39 10.02 7.60
CA GLU A 26 9.29 9.44 8.40
C GLU A 26 8.90 8.06 7.84
N ILE A 27 8.90 7.92 6.52
CA ILE A 27 8.68 6.62 5.87
C ILE A 27 9.77 5.64 6.29
N LEU A 28 11.05 6.03 6.17
CA LEU A 28 12.17 5.16 6.53
C LEU A 28 12.12 4.76 8.01
N GLN A 29 11.78 5.69 8.91
CA GLN A 29 11.62 5.38 10.33
C GLN A 29 10.51 4.35 10.55
N CYS A 30 9.31 4.58 10.00
CA CYS A 30 8.21 3.64 10.18
C CYS A 30 8.49 2.26 9.54
N MET A 31 9.17 2.22 8.40
CA MET A 31 9.58 0.95 7.78
C MET A 31 10.58 0.19 8.66
N SER A 32 11.52 0.91 9.30
CA SER A 32 12.42 0.33 10.29
C SER A 32 11.68 -0.18 11.53
N ASP A 33 10.70 0.57 12.04
CA ASP A 33 9.89 0.17 13.20
C ASP A 33 9.08 -1.11 12.90
N LEU A 34 8.62 -1.25 11.66
CA LEU A 34 7.95 -2.46 11.13
C LEU A 34 8.91 -3.59 10.76
N GLN A 35 10.23 -3.39 10.92
CA GLN A 35 11.29 -4.34 10.53
C GLN A 35 11.27 -4.71 9.05
N ILE A 36 10.83 -3.79 8.19
CA ILE A 36 10.82 -3.97 6.73
C ILE A 36 12.08 -3.30 6.14
N PRO A 37 13.00 -4.06 5.52
CA PRO A 37 14.19 -3.48 4.90
C PRO A 37 13.82 -2.54 3.74
N PHE A 38 14.05 -1.25 3.92
CA PHE A 38 13.72 -0.22 2.93
C PHE A 38 14.70 0.95 2.99
N THR A 39 15.13 1.41 1.82
CA THR A 39 16.08 2.53 1.69
C THR A 39 15.47 3.69 0.91
N GLU A 40 16.09 4.87 1.02
CA GLU A 40 15.70 6.02 0.19
C GLU A 40 15.85 5.73 -1.31
N ALA A 41 16.87 4.97 -1.70
CA ALA A 41 17.07 4.56 -3.09
C ALA A 41 15.91 3.70 -3.61
N ASP A 42 15.37 2.80 -2.78
CA ASP A 42 14.20 1.99 -3.13
C ASP A 42 12.95 2.85 -3.37
N LEU A 43 12.84 4.00 -2.68
CA LEU A 43 11.75 4.94 -2.89
C LEU A 43 11.95 5.80 -4.14
N MET A 44 13.19 6.22 -4.41
CA MET A 44 13.54 7.11 -5.53
C MET A 44 13.59 6.37 -6.87
N GLN A 45 14.08 5.14 -6.86
CA GLN A 45 14.21 4.26 -8.02
C GLN A 45 13.58 2.89 -7.72
N PRO A 46 12.24 2.85 -7.61
CA PRO A 46 11.56 1.62 -7.26
C PRO A 46 11.64 0.61 -8.41
N THR A 47 11.93 -0.63 -8.05
CA THR A 47 11.88 -1.77 -8.98
C THR A 47 10.89 -2.80 -8.45
N MET A 48 10.37 -3.64 -9.34
CA MET A 48 9.48 -4.74 -8.96
C MET A 48 10.11 -5.63 -7.87
N GLN A 49 11.38 -5.98 -8.02
CA GLN A 49 12.12 -6.80 -7.06
C GLN A 49 12.20 -6.17 -5.66
N ARG A 50 12.16 -4.85 -5.56
CA ARG A 50 12.22 -4.13 -4.28
C ARG A 50 10.85 -3.88 -3.67
N VAL A 51 9.82 -3.60 -4.49
CA VAL A 51 8.46 -3.32 -3.97
C VAL A 51 7.68 -4.58 -3.61
N VAL A 52 7.91 -5.70 -4.29
CA VAL A 52 7.19 -6.96 -4.01
C VAL A 52 7.41 -7.43 -2.56
N PRO A 53 8.64 -7.53 -2.03
CA PRO A 53 8.87 -7.91 -0.64
C PRO A 53 8.23 -6.96 0.38
N ILE A 54 8.14 -5.67 0.06
CA ILE A 54 7.47 -4.67 0.92
C ILE A 54 5.96 -4.95 0.99
N TYR A 55 5.35 -5.20 -0.16
CA TYR A 55 3.93 -5.51 -0.24
C TYR A 55 3.59 -6.87 0.39
N GLU A 56 4.47 -7.87 0.27
CA GLU A 56 4.35 -9.13 1.00
C GLU A 56 4.34 -8.88 2.52
N ALA A 57 5.29 -8.10 3.03
CA ALA A 57 5.35 -7.77 4.45
C ALA A 57 4.09 -7.05 4.93
N PHE A 58 3.52 -6.15 4.12
CA PHE A 58 2.24 -5.52 4.45
C PHE A 58 1.08 -6.53 4.52
N LEU A 59 0.99 -7.47 3.58
CA LEU A 59 -0.04 -8.53 3.66
C LEU A 59 0.13 -9.39 4.91
N GLU A 60 1.36 -9.74 5.26
CA GLU A 60 1.68 -10.52 6.46
C GLU A 60 1.27 -9.77 7.74
N ILE A 61 1.67 -8.49 7.88
CA ILE A 61 1.40 -7.67 9.07
C ILE A 61 -0.09 -7.33 9.22
N PHE A 62 -0.77 -6.98 8.13
CA PHE A 62 -2.15 -6.45 8.20
C PHE A 62 -3.23 -7.51 7.98
N VAL A 63 -2.95 -8.55 7.21
CA VAL A 63 -3.93 -9.59 6.87
C VAL A 63 -3.62 -10.92 7.58
N GLY A 64 -2.38 -11.13 8.05
CA GLY A 64 -1.96 -12.38 8.69
C GLY A 64 -1.76 -13.53 7.70
N VAL A 65 -1.59 -13.21 6.41
CA VAL A 65 -1.34 -14.19 5.35
C VAL A 65 0.16 -14.37 5.22
N GLY A 66 0.72 -15.40 5.87
CA GLY A 66 2.14 -15.72 5.79
C GLY A 66 2.54 -16.23 4.40
N ARG A 67 3.85 -16.14 4.09
CA ARG A 67 4.45 -16.59 2.82
C ARG A 67 4.00 -17.98 2.35
N GLU A 68 3.64 -18.87 3.26
CA GLU A 68 3.20 -20.25 2.93
C GLU A 68 1.87 -20.32 2.16
N SER A 69 1.08 -19.25 2.18
CA SER A 69 -0.19 -19.15 1.47
C SER A 69 -0.13 -18.27 0.21
N GLN A 70 1.05 -17.73 -0.11
CA GLN A 70 1.34 -17.01 -1.35
C GLN A 70 2.15 -17.91 -2.29
N PRO A 71 1.87 -17.93 -3.60
CA PRO A 71 2.86 -18.43 -4.55
C PRO A 71 4.13 -17.57 -4.42
N SER A 72 5.25 -18.19 -4.02
CA SER A 72 6.54 -17.52 -3.82
C SER A 72 6.97 -16.80 -5.10
N PHE A 73 7.08 -15.47 -5.05
CA PHE A 73 7.62 -14.67 -6.16
C PHE A 73 9.08 -15.01 -6.46
N ALA A 74 9.85 -15.45 -5.45
CA ALA A 74 11.24 -15.88 -5.63
C ALA A 74 11.35 -17.21 -6.40
N ALA A 75 10.32 -18.06 -6.39
CA ALA A 75 10.27 -19.26 -7.21
C ALA A 75 10.00 -18.94 -8.70
N LEU A 76 9.54 -17.73 -9.02
CA LEU A 76 9.31 -17.27 -10.39
C LEU A 76 10.60 -16.85 -11.08
N GLU A 77 11.60 -16.36 -10.33
CA GLU A 77 12.89 -15.91 -10.89
C GLU A 77 13.80 -17.10 -11.32
N ILE A 78 13.52 -18.32 -10.83
CA ILE A 78 14.34 -19.53 -11.07
C ILE A 78 13.82 -20.36 -12.26
N LEU A 79 12.59 -20.11 -12.74
CA LEU A 79 11.99 -20.85 -13.85
C LEU A 79 12.03 -20.02 -15.14
N GLU A 80 13.23 -19.77 -15.65
CA GLU A 80 13.42 -19.25 -17.00
C GLU A 80 12.89 -20.26 -18.03
N PHE A 81 11.65 -20.02 -18.49
CA PHE A 81 10.90 -20.66 -19.59
C PHE A 81 10.38 -22.09 -19.30
N PRO A 82 9.08 -22.27 -18.96
CA PRO A 82 8.02 -22.35 -19.99
C PRO A 82 6.59 -22.02 -19.51
N ASP A 83 6.34 -20.96 -18.73
CA ASP A 83 4.97 -20.73 -18.19
C ASP A 83 4.61 -19.24 -17.98
N LEU A 84 4.66 -18.45 -19.07
CA LEU A 84 4.28 -17.03 -19.06
C LEU A 84 2.86 -16.78 -18.50
N HIS A 85 1.98 -17.80 -18.56
CA HIS A 85 0.63 -17.77 -17.98
C HIS A 85 0.65 -18.00 -16.46
N GLN A 86 1.52 -18.87 -15.94
CA GLN A 86 1.59 -19.19 -14.51
C GLN A 86 2.15 -18.01 -13.69
N GLU A 87 3.12 -17.28 -14.23
CA GLU A 87 3.63 -16.02 -13.66
C GLU A 87 2.54 -14.96 -13.60
N ALA A 88 1.82 -14.76 -14.72
CA ALA A 88 0.73 -13.79 -14.80
C ALA A 88 -0.40 -14.13 -13.82
N ILE A 89 -0.78 -15.42 -13.70
CA ILE A 89 -1.79 -15.88 -12.73
C ILE A 89 -1.34 -15.61 -11.29
N SER A 90 -0.07 -15.85 -10.98
CA SER A 90 0.49 -15.61 -9.64
C SER A 90 0.52 -14.12 -9.29
N ILE A 91 0.95 -13.26 -10.21
CA ILE A 91 0.94 -11.80 -10.05
C ILE A 91 -0.49 -11.27 -9.88
N LEU A 92 -1.46 -11.77 -10.65
CA LEU A 92 -2.86 -11.36 -10.53
C LEU A 92 -3.48 -11.84 -9.20
N GLY A 93 -3.10 -13.02 -8.71
CA GLY A 93 -3.50 -13.52 -7.40
C GLY A 93 -2.96 -12.64 -6.27
N PHE A 94 -1.69 -12.25 -6.33
CA PHE A 94 -1.06 -11.33 -5.40
C PHE A 94 -1.68 -9.93 -5.46
N GLN A 95 -1.86 -9.38 -6.66
CA GLN A 95 -2.52 -8.10 -6.89
C GLN A 95 -3.93 -8.07 -6.31
N ARG A 96 -4.70 -9.15 -6.45
CA ARG A 96 -6.06 -9.25 -5.89
C ARG A 96 -6.05 -9.17 -4.37
N GLN A 97 -5.06 -9.79 -3.72
CA GLN A 97 -4.92 -9.75 -2.26
C GLN A 97 -4.50 -8.37 -1.77
N LEU A 98 -3.50 -7.77 -2.42
CA LEU A 98 -3.11 -6.38 -2.14
C LEU A 98 -4.26 -5.42 -2.36
N ARG A 99 -5.04 -5.58 -3.43
CA ARG A 99 -6.19 -4.72 -3.69
C ARG A 99 -7.21 -4.77 -2.55
N LYS A 100 -7.47 -5.94 -1.96
CA LYS A 100 -8.35 -6.06 -0.79
C LYS A 100 -7.81 -5.25 0.40
N LEU A 101 -6.52 -5.37 0.69
CA LEU A 101 -5.85 -4.59 1.73
C LEU A 101 -5.95 -3.09 1.43
N MET A 102 -5.58 -2.67 0.22
CA MET A 102 -5.55 -1.27 -0.20
C MET A 102 -6.95 -0.64 -0.20
N CYS A 103 -8.00 -1.37 -0.56
CA CYS A 103 -9.38 -0.91 -0.37
C CYS A 103 -9.70 -0.62 1.11
N GLY A 104 -9.24 -1.47 2.04
CA GLY A 104 -9.38 -1.23 3.49
C GLY A 104 -8.58 -0.02 3.98
N VAL A 105 -7.46 0.29 3.33
CA VAL A 105 -6.65 1.51 3.57
C VAL A 105 -7.29 2.76 2.95
N GLY A 106 -8.23 2.61 2.01
CA GLY A 106 -8.87 3.72 1.28
C GLY A 106 -8.23 4.07 -0.07
N MET A 107 -7.43 3.16 -0.65
CA MET A 107 -6.84 3.26 -1.98
C MET A 107 -7.49 2.27 -2.95
N GLU A 108 -8.53 2.72 -3.66
CA GLU A 108 -9.32 1.88 -4.58
C GLU A 108 -8.70 1.70 -5.98
N ASP A 109 -7.77 2.60 -6.33
CA ASP A 109 -7.10 2.68 -7.63
C ASP A 109 -5.78 1.88 -7.69
N PHE A 110 -5.50 1.04 -6.68
CA PHE A 110 -4.34 0.15 -6.68
C PHE A 110 -4.45 -0.90 -7.79
N GLY A 111 -3.45 -0.95 -8.67
CA GLY A 111 -3.44 -1.77 -9.87
C GLY A 111 -2.14 -2.54 -10.06
N ILE A 112 -2.13 -3.40 -11.06
CA ILE A 112 -0.94 -4.22 -11.40
C ILE A 112 0.30 -3.37 -11.71
N ARG A 113 0.10 -2.15 -12.25
CA ARG A 113 1.19 -1.20 -12.55
C ARG A 113 1.96 -0.79 -11.30
N ASP A 114 1.30 -0.67 -10.15
CA ASP A 114 1.94 -0.33 -8.87
C ASP A 114 2.91 -1.42 -8.38
N ILE A 115 2.88 -2.60 -9.01
CA ILE A 115 3.74 -3.77 -8.73
C ILE A 115 4.79 -3.93 -9.84
N VAL A 116 4.37 -4.03 -11.11
CA VAL A 116 5.27 -4.37 -12.22
C VAL A 116 6.09 -3.18 -12.73
N ARG A 117 5.57 -1.96 -12.53
CA ARG A 117 6.22 -0.72 -12.97
C ARG A 117 5.96 0.38 -11.94
N PRO A 118 6.50 0.22 -10.71
CA PRO A 118 6.26 1.17 -9.65
C PRO A 118 6.85 2.54 -10.01
N GLU A 119 6.15 3.60 -9.63
CA GLU A 119 6.60 4.98 -9.82
C GLU A 119 6.87 5.60 -8.44
N SER A 120 8.01 6.28 -8.27
CA SER A 120 8.41 6.88 -6.99
C SER A 120 7.31 7.71 -6.30
N PRO A 121 6.63 8.68 -6.95
CA PRO A 121 5.60 9.47 -6.29
C PRO A 121 4.39 8.63 -5.88
N ARG A 122 4.08 7.58 -6.66
CA ARG A 122 2.96 6.66 -6.41
C ARG A 122 3.28 5.73 -5.25
N LEU A 123 4.47 5.13 -5.24
CA LEU A 123 4.94 4.27 -4.16
C LEU A 123 4.97 5.01 -2.82
N ARG A 124 5.49 6.25 -2.81
CA ARG A 124 5.48 7.11 -1.61
C ARG A 124 4.08 7.30 -1.05
N ARG A 125 3.11 7.54 -1.93
CA ARG A 125 1.71 7.72 -1.55
C ARG A 125 1.12 6.44 -0.96
N ILE A 126 1.40 5.30 -1.58
CA ILE A 126 0.94 3.97 -1.12
C ILE A 126 1.50 3.68 0.28
N ILE A 127 2.81 3.80 0.47
CA ILE A 127 3.46 3.55 1.76
C ILE A 127 2.93 4.52 2.84
N SER A 128 2.76 5.80 2.51
CA SER A 128 2.18 6.78 3.44
C SER A 128 0.77 6.40 3.89
N ALA A 129 -0.08 5.92 2.96
CA ALA A 129 -1.43 5.50 3.28
C ALA A 129 -1.45 4.26 4.18
N VAL A 130 -0.60 3.27 3.88
CA VAL A 130 -0.47 2.06 4.71
C VAL A 130 0.04 2.38 6.12
N ILE A 131 1.07 3.22 6.25
CA ILE A 131 1.57 3.67 7.56
C ILE A 131 0.49 4.41 8.33
N ASN A 132 -0.26 5.29 7.68
CA ASN A 132 -1.35 6.01 8.32
C ASN A 132 -2.45 5.04 8.82
N PHE A 133 -2.79 4.02 8.03
CA PHE A 133 -3.71 2.97 8.44
C PHE A 133 -3.18 2.17 9.64
N ALA A 134 -1.88 1.86 9.67
CA ALA A 134 -1.23 1.16 10.78
C ALA A 134 -1.36 1.96 12.09
N LYS A 135 -1.01 3.26 12.05
CA LYS A 135 -1.13 4.16 13.20
C LYS A 135 -2.57 4.29 13.68
N PHE A 136 -3.52 4.43 12.76
CA PHE A 136 -4.95 4.49 13.11
C PHE A 136 -5.43 3.21 13.79
N ARG A 137 -5.00 2.04 13.31
CA ARG A 137 -5.33 0.74 13.93
C ARG A 137 -4.75 0.63 15.34
N GLU A 138 -3.53 1.09 15.56
CA GLU A 138 -2.87 1.11 16.86
C GLU A 138 -3.60 2.04 17.85
N GLU A 139 -3.91 3.28 17.46
CA GLU A 139 -4.63 4.24 18.30
C GLU A 139 -5.98 3.69 18.79
N ARG A 140 -6.68 2.92 17.95
CA ARG A 140 -7.96 2.30 18.33
C ARG A 140 -7.77 1.06 19.21
N SER A 141 -6.67 0.33 19.04
CA SER A 141 -6.35 -0.84 19.85
C SER A 141 -5.98 -0.43 21.28
N THR A 142 -5.23 0.66 21.44
CA THR A 142 -4.88 1.24 22.75
C THR A 142 -6.10 1.79 23.48
N LYS A 143 -7.03 2.46 22.77
CA LYS A 143 -8.27 3.00 23.36
C LYS A 143 -9.25 1.92 23.87
N MET A 144 -9.16 0.69 23.38
CA MET A 144 -9.95 -0.44 23.90
C MET A 144 -9.34 -1.10 25.15
N GLY A 145 -8.04 -0.91 25.42
CA GLY A 145 -7.38 -1.44 26.62
C GLY A 145 -7.61 -0.62 27.89
N GLU A 146 -7.98 0.66 27.78
CA GLU A 146 -8.15 1.57 28.92
C GLU A 146 -9.57 1.56 29.53
N PHE A 147 -10.55 0.95 28.86
CA PHE A 147 -11.91 0.79 29.41
C PHE A 147 -12.12 -0.51 30.20
N GLY A 148 -11.06 -1.31 30.37
CA GLY A 148 -11.09 -2.61 31.05
C GLY A 148 -10.36 -2.65 32.39
N ARG A 149 -10.06 -1.52 33.02
CA ARG A 149 -9.54 -1.44 34.40
C ARG A 149 -10.46 -0.64 35.30
#